data_AF-A0A5J9VHV5-F1
#
_entry.id   AF-A0A5J9VHV5-F1
#
_cell.length_a   1.000
_cell.length_b   1.000
_cell.length_c   1.000
_cell.angle_alpha   90.00
_cell.angle_beta   90.00
_cell.angle_gamma   90.00
#
_symmetry.space_group_name_H-M   'P 1'
#
loop_
_entity.id
_entity.type
_entity.pdbx_description
1 polymer ?
#
loop_
_entity_poly.entity_id
_entity_poly.type
_entity_poly.pdbx_seq_one_letter_code
_entity_poly.pdbx_strand_id
1 'polypeptide(L)'
;MITLLLPVLLCPLYVSGDGLMVTEIPQTSPLSEYLSAHDVILSVDGLKLTRTDEWIKVLDQGTTLKTNDPEFMEGSQRYAATSSSKGYCVPNSWMDASKNLWQISNELPCPDELIAFEKMFCNGSTVFSEKTGSDSDQKQAEGKYCLIAKDVVKLRKCGNGWLRTKNDGSRCACFQDEYCLVPVLSPGFSWIEVSYVRPYSSGCLQKERNLSTSHASNDNHGQSPCEGSFVYVGDLLSSARSVMLSPYRPRWAFLLHIADLPYIVEKSLSSLLHVSAALAVVNCLPVYFLDGEAILETTLCYLAWFTRSQQRKILKVCRSVWTVLSIITFSRIFFYSAALDYSFV
;
A
#
# COMPACT_ATOMS: atom_id res chain seq x y z
N MET A 1 16.25 -16.08 9.32
CA MET A 1 15.70 -17.41 9.68
C MET A 1 14.55 -17.29 10.68
N ILE A 2 14.69 -16.56 11.80
CA ILE A 2 13.62 -16.42 12.81
C ILE A 2 12.42 -15.60 12.29
N THR A 3 12.65 -14.54 11.51
CA THR A 3 11.58 -13.75 10.86
C THR A 3 10.74 -14.57 9.86
N LEU A 4 11.35 -15.56 9.20
CA LEU A 4 10.67 -16.50 8.31
C LEU A 4 9.78 -17.51 9.04
N LEU A 5 10.09 -17.83 10.30
CA LEU A 5 9.34 -18.75 11.15
C LEU A 5 8.26 -18.05 11.98
N LEU A 6 8.28 -16.72 12.03
CA LEU A 6 7.33 -15.92 12.81
C LEU A 6 5.86 -16.22 12.44
N PRO A 7 5.47 -16.36 11.16
CA PRO A 7 4.10 -16.75 10.82
C PRO A 7 3.70 -18.12 11.38
N VAL A 8 4.62 -19.07 11.42
CA VAL A 8 4.37 -20.43 11.95
C VAL A 8 4.18 -20.40 13.46
N LEU A 9 5.00 -19.61 14.17
CA LEU A 9 4.91 -19.44 15.63
C LEU A 9 3.62 -18.73 16.06
N LEU A 10 3.15 -17.77 15.25
CA LEU A 10 1.95 -16.97 15.55
C LEU A 10 0.65 -17.63 15.07
N CYS A 11 0.71 -18.55 14.10
CA CYS A 11 -0.45 -19.26 13.52
C CYS A 11 -1.51 -19.79 14.52
N PRO A 12 -1.16 -20.34 15.72
CA PRO A 12 -2.19 -20.80 16.65
C PRO A 12 -3.07 -19.66 17.20
N LEU A 13 -2.55 -18.44 17.30
CA LEU A 13 -3.24 -17.28 17.89
C LEU A 13 -3.67 -16.25 16.83
N TYR A 14 -2.95 -16.19 15.72
CA TYR A 14 -3.11 -15.21 14.65
C TYR A 14 -3.28 -15.89 13.30
N VAL A 15 -4.01 -15.22 12.41
CA VAL A 15 -4.11 -15.52 10.98
C VAL A 15 -3.20 -14.53 10.24
N SER A 16 -2.54 -15.02 9.21
CA SER A 16 -1.65 -14.26 8.33
C SER A 16 -2.06 -14.52 6.88
N GLY A 17 -1.95 -13.51 6.01
CA GLY A 17 -2.24 -13.63 4.57
C GLY A 17 -3.69 -13.37 4.15
N ASP A 18 -4.58 -13.06 5.09
CA ASP A 18 -6.00 -12.74 4.86
C ASP A 18 -6.29 -11.25 5.05
N GLY A 19 -5.52 -10.41 4.37
CA GLY A 19 -5.67 -8.95 4.44
C GLY A 19 -4.72 -8.29 5.44
N LEU A 20 -4.84 -6.96 5.53
CA LEU A 20 -4.08 -6.12 6.44
C LEU A 20 -5.00 -5.59 7.54
N MET A 21 -4.74 -5.97 8.77
CA MET A 21 -5.46 -5.47 9.92
C MET A 21 -5.01 -4.06 10.24
N VAL A 22 -5.97 -3.16 10.41
CA VAL A 22 -5.76 -1.82 10.93
C VAL A 22 -5.49 -1.93 12.43
N THR A 23 -4.29 -1.56 12.86
CA THR A 23 -3.96 -1.52 14.29
C THR A 23 -4.35 -0.17 14.89
N GLU A 24 -4.03 0.92 14.20
CA GLU A 24 -4.30 2.28 14.66
C GLU A 24 -4.58 3.22 13.49
N ILE A 25 -5.56 4.12 13.69
CA ILE A 25 -5.87 5.22 12.79
C ILE A 25 -5.92 6.52 13.61
N PRO A 26 -5.00 7.46 13.40
CA PRO A 26 -5.08 8.80 13.98
C PRO A 26 -6.37 9.51 13.53
N GLN A 27 -6.99 10.31 14.41
CA GLN A 27 -8.18 11.10 14.04
C GLN A 27 -7.89 12.14 12.94
N THR A 28 -6.63 12.54 12.79
CA THR A 28 -6.17 13.42 11.70
C THR A 28 -5.99 12.69 10.37
N SER A 29 -6.11 11.36 10.34
CA SER A 29 -6.00 10.58 9.11
C SER A 29 -7.22 10.83 8.23
N PRO A 30 -7.02 11.00 6.91
CA PRO A 30 -8.14 11.12 5.96
C PRO A 30 -8.94 9.81 5.80
N LEU A 31 -8.47 8.70 6.36
CA LEU A 31 -9.17 7.41 6.34
C LEU A 31 -9.98 7.13 7.62
N SER A 32 -9.89 8.02 8.63
CA SER A 32 -10.59 7.86 9.92
C SER A 32 -12.12 7.88 9.82
N GLU A 33 -12.67 8.50 8.78
CA GLU A 33 -14.11 8.52 8.51
C GLU A 33 -14.64 7.18 7.95
N TYR A 34 -13.76 6.38 7.36
CA TYR A 34 -14.13 5.17 6.61
C TYR A 34 -13.77 3.88 7.34
N LEU A 35 -12.59 3.87 7.98
CA LEU A 35 -12.02 2.71 8.64
C LEU A 35 -11.93 2.93 10.14
N SER A 36 -12.09 1.85 10.90
CA SER A 36 -11.89 1.82 12.34
C SER A 36 -10.74 0.90 12.70
N ALA A 37 -10.18 1.08 13.91
CA ALA A 37 -9.21 0.12 14.45
C ALA A 37 -9.82 -1.29 14.46
N HIS A 38 -9.00 -2.29 14.13
CA HIS A 38 -9.34 -3.70 13.99
C HIS A 38 -10.14 -4.09 12.73
N ASP A 39 -10.48 -3.14 11.86
CA ASP A 39 -10.95 -3.46 10.52
C ASP A 39 -9.82 -4.11 9.72
N VAL A 40 -10.17 -4.96 8.74
CA VAL A 40 -9.19 -5.68 7.92
C VAL A 40 -9.38 -5.28 6.47
N ILE A 41 -8.38 -4.63 5.89
CA ILE A 41 -8.35 -4.24 4.49
C ILE A 41 -8.04 -5.49 3.66
N LEU A 42 -8.92 -5.81 2.72
CA LEU A 42 -8.80 -6.99 1.86
C LEU A 42 -8.15 -6.63 0.53
N SER A 43 -8.60 -5.54 -0.09
CA SER A 43 -8.13 -5.14 -1.41
C SER A 43 -8.28 -3.65 -1.69
N VAL A 44 -7.44 -3.14 -2.59
CA VAL A 44 -7.54 -1.80 -3.16
C VAL A 44 -7.71 -1.95 -4.68
N ASP A 45 -8.80 -1.40 -5.23
CA ASP A 45 -9.21 -1.55 -6.63
C ASP A 45 -9.28 -3.02 -7.10
N GLY A 46 -9.63 -3.93 -6.19
CA GLY A 46 -9.66 -5.38 -6.44
C GLY A 46 -8.31 -6.08 -6.34
N LEU A 47 -7.21 -5.37 -6.06
CA LEU A 47 -5.91 -5.97 -5.75
C LEU A 47 -5.89 -6.45 -4.31
N LYS A 48 -5.87 -7.77 -4.12
CA LYS A 48 -5.77 -8.37 -2.78
C LYS A 48 -4.44 -7.96 -2.14
N LEU A 49 -4.51 -7.43 -0.93
CA LEU A 49 -3.35 -7.04 -0.15
C LEU A 49 -3.07 -8.11 0.92
N THR A 50 -1.82 -8.53 1.00
CA THR A 50 -1.37 -9.50 2.01
C THR A 50 -0.21 -8.97 2.84
N ARG A 51 0.53 -7.99 2.31
CA ARG A 51 1.71 -7.41 2.95
C ARG A 51 1.63 -5.90 3.05
N THR A 52 2.23 -5.34 4.09
CA THR A 52 2.24 -3.90 4.35
C THR A 52 3.02 -3.11 3.30
N ASP A 53 4.04 -3.71 2.66
CA ASP A 53 4.76 -3.05 1.56
C ASP A 53 3.93 -2.96 0.27
N GLU A 54 2.96 -3.87 0.06
CA GLU A 54 2.03 -3.81 -1.07
C GLU A 54 1.07 -2.62 -0.94
N TRP A 55 0.64 -2.29 0.28
CA TRP A 55 -0.18 -1.11 0.55
C TRP A 55 0.51 0.20 0.12
N ILE A 56 1.76 0.41 0.56
CA ILE A 56 2.56 1.56 0.13
C ILE A 56 2.80 1.48 -1.39
N LYS A 57 3.14 0.29 -1.90
CA LYS A 57 3.18 -0.13 -3.31
C LYS A 57 2.09 0.52 -4.17
N VAL A 58 0.87 0.13 -3.85
CA VAL A 58 -0.34 0.43 -4.61
C VAL A 58 -0.72 1.90 -4.51
N LEU A 59 -0.50 2.52 -3.35
CA LEU A 59 -0.85 3.93 -3.13
C LEU A 59 0.21 4.91 -3.66
N ASP A 60 1.47 4.51 -3.74
CA ASP A 60 2.56 5.32 -4.31
C ASP A 60 2.50 5.39 -5.85
N GLN A 61 2.17 4.27 -6.51
CA GLN A 61 2.05 4.21 -7.98
C GLN A 61 0.93 5.05 -8.58
N GLY A 62 -0.01 5.55 -7.77
CA GLY A 62 -1.01 6.53 -8.22
C GLY A 62 -0.40 7.88 -8.61
N THR A 63 0.86 8.16 -8.25
CA THR A 63 1.48 9.49 -8.40
C THR A 63 2.61 9.60 -9.43
N THR A 64 3.12 8.51 -10.03
CA THR A 64 4.30 8.60 -10.92
C THR A 64 4.08 8.04 -12.34
N LEU A 65 4.21 8.94 -13.30
CA LEU A 65 4.21 8.70 -14.74
C LEU A 65 5.62 8.29 -15.22
N LYS A 66 5.68 7.33 -16.17
CA LYS A 66 6.84 6.96 -17.03
C LYS A 66 8.12 6.48 -16.32
N THR A 67 8.41 5.19 -16.42
CA THR A 67 9.80 4.76 -16.62
C THR A 67 9.86 3.49 -17.45
N ASN A 68 10.59 3.57 -18.56
CA ASN A 68 11.14 2.42 -19.26
C ASN A 68 12.27 1.88 -18.37
N ASP A 69 12.08 0.76 -17.69
CA ASP A 69 13.20 -0.14 -17.39
C ASP A 69 12.73 -1.59 -17.25
N PRO A 70 13.52 -2.57 -17.75
CA PRO A 70 13.05 -3.92 -17.99
C PRO A 70 13.61 -4.89 -16.96
N GLU A 71 13.13 -4.88 -15.71
CA GLU A 71 13.56 -5.90 -14.75
C GLU A 71 12.45 -6.26 -13.76
N PHE A 72 11.34 -6.78 -14.31
CA PHE A 72 10.49 -7.71 -13.56
C PHE A 72 9.74 -8.62 -14.55
N MET A 73 10.40 -9.70 -14.96
CA MET A 73 9.80 -10.78 -15.74
C MET A 73 9.76 -12.04 -14.89
N GLU A 74 8.62 -12.30 -14.24
CA GLU A 74 7.90 -13.58 -14.40
C GLU A 74 6.50 -13.46 -13.77
N GLY A 75 5.45 -13.66 -14.58
CA GLY A 75 4.04 -13.67 -14.12
C GLY A 75 3.19 -12.46 -14.51
N SER A 76 3.11 -12.17 -15.81
CA SER A 76 2.19 -11.27 -16.52
C SER A 76 0.95 -10.74 -15.75
N GLN A 77 1.05 -9.54 -15.19
CA GLN A 77 -0.05 -8.57 -15.14
C GLN A 77 0.53 -7.16 -15.24
N ARG A 78 0.20 -6.46 -16.33
CA ARG A 78 0.67 -5.10 -16.59
C ARG A 78 -0.03 -4.16 -15.61
N TYR A 79 0.63 -3.82 -14.51
CA TYR A 79 0.20 -2.79 -13.58
C TYR A 79 0.46 -1.42 -14.19
N ALA A 80 -0.57 -0.84 -14.81
CA ALA A 80 -0.57 0.56 -15.24
C ALA A 80 -1.97 1.12 -15.03
N ALA A 81 -2.35 1.31 -13.76
CA ALA A 81 -3.61 1.93 -13.38
C ALA A 81 -3.37 3.41 -13.05
N THR A 82 -3.35 4.26 -14.07
CA THR A 82 -3.52 5.71 -13.84
C THR A 82 -4.96 5.95 -13.40
N SER A 83 -5.14 6.49 -12.19
CA SER A 83 -6.44 6.79 -11.58
C SER A 83 -7.34 7.65 -12.48
N SER A 84 -6.75 8.46 -13.37
CA SER A 84 -7.44 9.29 -14.37
C SER A 84 -8.15 8.54 -15.49
N SER A 85 -8.10 7.20 -15.53
CA SER A 85 -8.75 6.37 -16.56
C SER A 85 -9.72 5.33 -16.00
N LYS A 86 -10.09 5.46 -14.73
CA LYS A 86 -11.10 4.64 -14.06
C LYS A 86 -12.48 5.28 -14.22
N GLY A 87 -13.38 4.64 -14.95
CA GLY A 87 -14.74 5.11 -15.15
C GLY A 87 -15.81 4.08 -14.81
N TYR A 88 -17.07 4.51 -14.92
CA TYR A 88 -18.26 3.69 -14.70
C TYR A 88 -19.27 3.92 -15.82
N CYS A 89 -19.98 2.86 -16.22
CA CYS A 89 -21.05 2.91 -17.19
C CYS A 89 -22.31 3.47 -16.54
N VAL A 90 -22.59 4.75 -16.80
CA VAL A 90 -23.73 5.47 -16.21
C VAL A 90 -24.87 5.56 -17.22
N PRO A 91 -26.09 5.12 -16.85
CA PRO A 91 -27.26 5.21 -17.72
C PRO A 91 -27.65 6.65 -18.07
N ASN A 92 -28.24 6.84 -19.25
CA ASN A 92 -28.75 8.14 -19.71
C ASN A 92 -29.71 8.81 -18.73
N SER A 93 -30.60 8.03 -18.10
CA SER A 93 -31.57 8.53 -17.13
C SER A 93 -30.92 9.25 -15.94
N TRP A 94 -29.75 8.79 -15.48
CA TRP A 94 -29.01 9.41 -14.37
C TRP A 94 -28.33 10.71 -14.82
N MET A 95 -27.81 10.72 -16.04
CA MET A 95 -27.21 11.93 -16.62
C MET A 95 -28.26 13.02 -16.84
N ASP A 96 -29.44 12.68 -17.35
CA ASP A 96 -30.51 13.65 -17.57
C ASP A 96 -31.10 14.15 -16.25
N ALA A 97 -31.21 13.29 -15.22
CA ALA A 97 -31.55 13.72 -13.87
C ALA A 97 -30.50 14.70 -13.29
N SER A 98 -29.21 14.46 -13.56
CA SER A 98 -28.13 15.34 -13.12
C SER A 98 -28.15 16.71 -13.81
N LYS A 99 -28.51 16.78 -15.11
CA LYS A 99 -28.65 18.06 -15.83
C LYS A 99 -29.72 18.96 -15.23
N ASN A 100 -30.81 18.38 -14.73
CA ASN A 100 -31.87 19.14 -14.05
C ASN A 100 -31.37 19.79 -12.74
N LEU A 101 -30.35 19.22 -12.08
CA LEU A 101 -29.71 19.80 -10.90
C LEU A 101 -28.77 20.95 -11.28
N TRP A 102 -28.02 20.82 -12.37
CA TRP A 102 -27.11 21.85 -12.87
C TRP A 102 -27.81 23.11 -13.39
N GLN A 103 -29.02 22.98 -13.96
CA GLN A 103 -29.82 24.13 -14.41
C GLN A 103 -30.17 25.13 -13.30
N ILE A 104 -29.96 24.78 -12.03
CA ILE A 104 -30.27 25.61 -10.86
C ILE A 104 -29.02 26.39 -10.37
N SER A 105 -27.80 25.94 -10.64
CA SER A 105 -26.56 26.54 -10.11
C SER A 105 -25.54 26.78 -11.22
N ASN A 106 -25.68 27.90 -11.92
CA ASN A 106 -24.89 28.19 -13.13
C ASN A 106 -23.37 28.37 -12.91
N GLU A 107 -22.84 28.36 -11.69
CA GLU A 107 -21.41 28.64 -11.43
C GLU A 107 -20.79 27.93 -10.19
N LEU A 108 -21.48 27.02 -9.52
CA LEU A 108 -20.94 26.37 -8.31
C LEU A 108 -20.41 24.95 -8.58
N PRO A 109 -19.32 24.52 -7.89
CA PRO A 109 -18.91 23.11 -7.87
C PRO A 109 -20.07 22.24 -7.36
N CYS A 110 -20.05 20.93 -7.69
CA CYS A 110 -21.06 20.00 -7.22
C CYS A 110 -21.30 20.17 -5.71
N PRO A 111 -22.55 20.10 -5.23
CA PRO A 111 -22.85 20.13 -3.79
C PRO A 111 -21.99 19.13 -3.02
N ASP A 112 -21.69 19.41 -1.75
CA ASP A 112 -20.69 18.68 -0.94
C ASP A 112 -20.89 17.14 -0.83
N GLU A 113 -22.06 16.63 -1.20
CA GLU A 113 -22.38 15.18 -1.23
C GLU A 113 -22.23 14.52 -2.62
N LEU A 114 -22.07 15.32 -3.68
CA LEU A 114 -22.00 14.87 -5.08
C LEU A 114 -20.60 15.06 -5.65
N ILE A 115 -20.17 14.10 -6.46
CA ILE A 115 -18.91 14.18 -7.20
C ILE A 115 -19.18 14.53 -8.65
N ALA A 116 -18.34 15.40 -9.21
CA ALA A 116 -18.37 15.73 -10.63
C ALA A 116 -17.77 14.57 -11.44
N PHE A 117 -18.50 14.15 -12.48
CA PHE A 117 -18.06 13.17 -13.46
C PHE A 117 -18.11 13.79 -14.86
N GLU A 118 -17.20 13.39 -15.73
CA GLU A 118 -17.17 13.80 -17.13
C GLU A 118 -17.25 12.60 -18.07
N LYS A 119 -17.76 12.82 -19.28
CA LYS A 119 -17.80 11.79 -20.32
C LYS A 119 -16.41 11.46 -20.81
N MET A 120 -16.12 10.16 -20.85
CA MET A 120 -14.88 9.62 -21.41
C MET A 120 -15.17 9.06 -22.80
N PHE A 121 -14.46 9.57 -23.82
CA PHE A 121 -14.54 9.03 -25.17
C PHE A 121 -13.40 8.04 -25.40
N CYS A 122 -13.74 6.87 -25.96
CA CYS A 122 -12.77 5.86 -26.33
C CYS A 122 -12.76 5.64 -27.84
N ASN A 123 -11.65 6.01 -28.48
CA ASN A 123 -11.37 5.67 -29.87
C ASN A 123 -10.28 4.60 -29.87
N GLY A 124 -10.65 3.32 -29.97
CA GLY A 124 -9.70 2.21 -29.84
C GLY A 124 -9.10 2.13 -28.43
N SER A 125 -7.76 2.27 -28.31
CA SER A 125 -7.03 2.20 -27.03
C SER A 125 -6.69 3.56 -26.41
N THR A 126 -6.99 4.67 -27.09
CA THR A 126 -6.63 6.03 -26.64
C THR A 126 -7.80 6.74 -25.99
N VAL A 127 -7.52 7.36 -24.84
CA VAL A 127 -8.49 8.06 -24.00
C VAL A 127 -8.44 9.55 -24.29
N PHE A 128 -9.60 10.16 -24.55
CA PHE A 128 -9.74 11.60 -24.62
C PHE A 128 -10.82 12.05 -23.62
N SER A 129 -10.42 12.91 -22.67
CA SER A 129 -11.37 13.79 -21.98
C SER A 129 -11.68 14.97 -22.89
N GLU A 130 -12.92 15.42 -22.91
CA GLU A 130 -13.36 16.57 -23.69
C GLU A 130 -12.70 17.86 -23.18
N LYS A 131 -11.48 18.15 -23.63
CA LYS A 131 -10.93 19.51 -23.58
C LYS A 131 -11.38 20.23 -24.83
N THR A 132 -12.58 20.78 -24.80
CA THR A 132 -13.05 21.71 -25.84
C THR A 132 -12.09 22.89 -25.88
N GLY A 133 -11.43 23.06 -27.01
CA GLY A 133 -10.50 24.15 -27.23
C GLY A 133 -11.17 25.50 -27.03
N SER A 134 -10.42 26.40 -26.38
CA SER A 134 -10.51 27.86 -26.39
C SER A 134 -11.59 28.45 -27.31
N ASP A 135 -12.83 28.54 -26.84
CA ASP A 135 -13.67 29.73 -27.03
C ASP A 135 -14.95 29.66 -26.20
N SER A 136 -15.27 30.77 -25.53
CA SER A 136 -16.47 31.06 -24.75
C SER A 136 -16.70 30.26 -23.44
N ASP A 137 -16.63 30.97 -22.32
CA ASP A 137 -16.83 30.50 -20.94
C ASP A 137 -18.21 29.85 -20.67
N GLN A 138 -19.13 29.85 -21.65
CA GLN A 138 -20.46 29.26 -21.53
C GLN A 138 -20.53 27.77 -21.89
N LYS A 139 -19.51 27.21 -22.57
CA LYS A 139 -19.48 25.80 -23.02
C LYS A 139 -18.78 24.82 -22.08
N GLN A 140 -18.18 25.31 -20.99
CA GLN A 140 -17.41 24.46 -20.08
C GLN A 140 -18.28 23.55 -19.18
N ALA A 141 -19.60 23.81 -19.13
CA ALA A 141 -20.57 23.06 -18.33
C ALA A 141 -21.26 21.89 -19.08
N GLU A 142 -21.14 21.79 -20.41
CA GLU A 142 -21.93 20.85 -21.22
C GLU A 142 -21.51 19.36 -21.11
N GLY A 143 -20.47 19.05 -20.33
CA GLY A 143 -19.90 17.69 -20.21
C GLY A 143 -19.80 17.14 -18.79
N LYS A 144 -20.24 17.87 -17.76
CA LYS A 144 -20.07 17.49 -16.34
C LYS A 144 -21.39 17.09 -15.69
N TYR A 145 -21.36 16.02 -14.91
CA TYR A 145 -22.51 15.43 -14.24
C TYR A 145 -22.21 15.26 -12.75
N CYS A 146 -23.03 15.83 -11.88
CA CYS A 146 -22.92 15.60 -10.44
C CYS A 146 -23.68 14.33 -10.09
N LEU A 147 -22.97 13.33 -9.55
CA LEU A 147 -23.52 12.02 -9.21
C LEU A 147 -23.08 11.59 -7.81
N ILE A 148 -23.90 10.75 -7.16
CA ILE A 148 -23.60 10.18 -5.85
C ILE A 148 -22.56 9.07 -6.02
N ALA A 149 -21.36 9.27 -5.48
CA ALA A 149 -20.25 8.32 -5.60
C ALA A 149 -20.63 6.90 -5.14
N LYS A 150 -21.36 6.78 -4.02
CA LYS A 150 -21.79 5.50 -3.43
C LYS A 150 -22.68 4.65 -4.36
N ASP A 151 -23.40 5.28 -5.28
CA ASP A 151 -24.28 4.59 -6.21
C ASP A 151 -23.58 4.32 -7.55
N VAL A 152 -22.73 5.25 -8.00
CA VAL A 152 -21.93 5.08 -9.22
C VAL A 152 -20.98 3.88 -9.11
N VAL A 153 -20.40 3.63 -7.93
CA VAL A 153 -19.43 2.53 -7.73
C VAL A 153 -20.04 1.13 -7.85
N LYS A 154 -21.37 1.03 -7.76
CA LYS A 154 -22.12 -0.22 -7.96
C LYS A 154 -22.33 -0.54 -9.44
N LEU A 155 -22.12 0.44 -10.31
CA LEU A 155 -22.28 0.30 -11.76
C LEU A 155 -21.11 -0.46 -12.38
N ARG A 156 -21.30 -0.90 -13.62
CA ARG A 156 -20.24 -1.58 -14.37
C ARG A 156 -19.04 -0.65 -14.55
N LYS A 157 -17.85 -1.18 -14.26
CA LYS A 157 -16.56 -0.51 -14.45
C LYS A 157 -16.20 -0.40 -15.94
N CYS A 158 -15.79 0.78 -16.39
CA CYS A 158 -15.29 1.05 -17.74
C CYS A 158 -13.99 1.86 -17.69
N GLY A 159 -13.27 1.93 -18.81
CA GLY A 159 -11.99 2.63 -18.88
C GLY A 159 -10.79 1.71 -18.59
N ASN A 160 -9.60 2.23 -18.87
CA ASN A 160 -8.36 1.46 -18.86
C ASN A 160 -7.71 1.32 -17.49
N GLY A 161 -8.18 2.09 -16.49
CA GLY A 161 -7.56 2.17 -15.17
C GLY A 161 -7.95 1.04 -14.21
N TRP A 162 -8.84 0.14 -14.63
CA TRP A 162 -9.27 -1.01 -13.82
C TRP A 162 -8.42 -2.24 -14.12
N LEU A 163 -8.11 -3.02 -13.08
CA LEU A 163 -7.51 -4.34 -13.23
C LEU A 163 -8.54 -5.30 -13.85
N ARG A 164 -8.25 -5.85 -15.04
CA ARG A 164 -9.11 -6.85 -15.69
C ARG A 164 -8.35 -8.16 -15.96
N THR A 165 -9.08 -9.27 -15.87
CA THR A 165 -8.65 -10.58 -16.37
C THR A 165 -8.69 -10.57 -17.91
N LYS A 166 -7.82 -11.37 -18.54
CA LYS A 166 -7.42 -11.29 -19.96
C LYS A 166 -8.55 -11.48 -21.01
N ASN A 167 -9.79 -11.71 -20.59
CA ASN A 167 -10.89 -12.14 -21.45
C ASN A 167 -12.03 -11.11 -21.63
N ASP A 168 -11.94 -9.95 -21.02
CA ASP A 168 -12.96 -8.91 -21.21
C ASP A 168 -12.70 -8.13 -22.49
N GLY A 169 -13.76 -7.93 -23.28
CA GLY A 169 -13.78 -7.19 -24.54
C GLY A 169 -13.33 -5.72 -24.43
N SER A 170 -13.70 -4.90 -25.41
CA SER A 170 -13.16 -3.52 -25.54
C SER A 170 -13.23 -2.73 -24.22
N ARG A 171 -12.14 -2.03 -23.93
CA ARG A 171 -11.80 -1.48 -22.61
C ARG A 171 -12.75 -0.38 -22.11
N CYS A 172 -13.68 0.08 -22.95
CA CYS A 172 -14.67 1.09 -22.64
C CYS A 172 -16.10 0.73 -23.10
N ALA A 173 -16.41 -0.56 -23.32
CA ALA A 173 -17.76 -0.94 -23.73
C ALA A 173 -18.76 -0.84 -22.57
N CYS A 174 -19.61 0.18 -22.64
CA CYS A 174 -20.88 0.26 -21.92
C CYS A 174 -22.02 -0.21 -22.84
N PHE A 175 -23.21 -0.44 -22.29
CA PHE A 175 -24.38 -0.78 -23.13
C PHE A 175 -24.87 0.42 -23.96
N GLN A 176 -25.77 0.17 -24.92
CA GLN A 176 -26.23 1.19 -25.89
C GLN A 176 -26.83 2.46 -25.23
N ASP A 177 -27.39 2.34 -24.03
CA ASP A 177 -28.01 3.44 -23.27
C ASP A 177 -27.16 3.93 -22.08
N GLU A 178 -25.87 3.60 -22.07
CA GLU A 178 -24.92 3.93 -21.01
C GLU A 178 -23.68 4.62 -21.59
N TYR A 179 -23.15 5.59 -20.86
CA TYR A 179 -21.89 6.25 -21.20
C TYR A 179 -20.84 6.01 -20.13
N CYS A 180 -19.58 5.88 -20.56
CA CYS A 180 -18.46 5.76 -19.63
C CYS A 180 -18.16 7.15 -19.03
N LEU A 181 -18.40 7.30 -17.73
CA LEU A 181 -18.11 8.52 -16.99
C LEU A 181 -16.92 8.32 -16.05
N VAL A 182 -16.02 9.31 -16.01
CA VAL A 182 -14.84 9.33 -15.13
C VAL A 182 -14.95 10.46 -14.12
N PRO A 183 -14.50 10.27 -12.86
CA PRO A 183 -14.55 11.32 -11.86
C PRO A 183 -13.58 12.45 -12.23
N VAL A 184 -14.03 13.69 -12.09
CA VAL A 184 -13.19 14.89 -12.25
C VAL A 184 -12.42 15.09 -10.95
N LEU A 185 -11.11 14.86 -11.00
CA LEU A 185 -10.21 14.92 -9.84
C LEU A 185 -9.30 16.14 -9.88
N SER A 186 -9.05 16.73 -8.71
CA SER A 186 -8.02 17.76 -8.56
C SER A 186 -6.62 17.19 -8.81
N PRO A 187 -5.67 18.00 -9.31
CA PRO A 187 -4.28 17.57 -9.45
C PRO A 187 -3.73 17.03 -8.11
N GLY A 188 -3.10 15.85 -8.15
CA GLY A 188 -2.56 15.17 -6.95
C GLY A 188 -3.56 14.30 -6.19
N PHE A 189 -4.85 14.34 -6.53
CA PHE A 189 -5.87 13.48 -5.93
C PHE A 189 -6.09 12.23 -6.78
N SER A 190 -6.42 11.12 -6.14
CA SER A 190 -6.77 9.88 -6.83
C SER A 190 -8.05 9.28 -6.30
N TRP A 191 -8.71 8.52 -7.18
CA TRP A 191 -9.89 7.71 -6.88
C TRP A 191 -9.49 6.25 -6.70
N ILE A 192 -9.75 5.71 -5.51
CA ILE A 192 -9.51 4.29 -5.19
C ILE A 192 -10.74 3.67 -4.51
N GLU A 193 -11.01 2.42 -4.82
CA GLU A 193 -11.99 1.60 -4.09
C GLU A 193 -11.27 0.72 -3.08
N VAL A 194 -11.64 0.81 -1.81
CA VAL A 194 -11.06 -0.02 -0.74
C VAL A 194 -12.13 -0.97 -0.22
N SER A 195 -11.82 -2.27 -0.26
CA SER A 195 -12.66 -3.33 0.28
C SER A 195 -12.10 -3.78 1.63
N TYR A 196 -12.97 -3.92 2.62
CA TYR A 196 -12.58 -4.25 3.99
C TYR A 196 -13.62 -5.16 4.65
N VAL A 197 -13.23 -5.78 5.75
CA VAL A 197 -14.14 -6.54 6.63
C VAL A 197 -14.02 -6.10 8.08
N ARG A 198 -15.14 -6.18 8.80
CA ARG A 198 -15.26 -5.90 10.25
C ARG A 198 -15.49 -7.18 11.04
N PRO A 199 -14.48 -8.06 11.17
CA PRO A 199 -14.68 -9.39 11.71
C PRO A 199 -15.16 -9.41 13.17
N TYR A 200 -14.78 -8.40 13.95
CA TYR A 200 -15.11 -8.32 15.38
C TYR A 200 -16.36 -7.48 15.66
N SER A 201 -17.07 -7.02 14.63
CA SER A 201 -18.34 -6.34 14.82
C SER A 201 -19.38 -7.31 15.41
N SER A 202 -20.30 -6.79 16.22
CA SER A 202 -21.32 -7.60 16.90
C SER A 202 -22.16 -8.43 15.93
N GLY A 203 -22.50 -7.87 14.77
CA GLY A 203 -23.23 -8.58 13.70
C GLY A 203 -22.44 -9.74 13.09
N CYS A 204 -21.11 -9.63 13.01
CA CYS A 204 -20.25 -10.69 12.45
C CYS A 204 -19.99 -11.82 13.43
N LEU A 205 -19.70 -11.48 14.68
CA LEU A 205 -19.48 -12.47 15.73
C LEU A 205 -20.73 -13.32 15.99
N GLN A 206 -21.93 -12.74 15.86
CA GLN A 206 -23.19 -13.50 15.93
C GLN A 206 -23.35 -14.47 14.76
N LYS A 207 -22.98 -14.06 13.54
CA LYS A 207 -23.08 -14.90 12.34
C LYS A 207 -22.11 -16.09 12.38
N GLU A 208 -20.90 -15.91 12.89
CA GLU A 208 -19.90 -16.99 13.08
C GLU A 208 -20.37 -18.04 14.10
N ARG A 209 -21.01 -17.60 15.20
CA ARG A 209 -21.64 -18.51 16.17
C ARG A 209 -22.81 -19.30 15.56
N ASN A 210 -23.57 -18.69 14.66
CA ASN A 210 -24.71 -19.34 14.00
C ASN A 210 -24.28 -20.28 12.86
N LEU A 211 -23.20 -19.97 12.13
CA LEU A 211 -22.60 -20.86 11.13
C LEU A 211 -22.03 -22.15 11.74
N SER A 212 -21.59 -22.08 13.00
CA SER A 212 -21.15 -23.27 13.76
C SER A 212 -22.31 -24.22 14.12
N THR A 213 -23.57 -23.79 13.96
CA THR A 213 -24.77 -24.57 14.31
C THR A 213 -25.70 -24.89 13.12
N SER A 214 -25.46 -24.35 11.92
CA SER A 214 -26.27 -24.66 10.74
C SER A 214 -25.43 -24.85 9.46
N HIS A 215 -25.45 -26.07 8.92
CA HIS A 215 -25.19 -26.30 7.50
C HIS A 215 -26.24 -25.51 6.69
N ALA A 216 -25.86 -24.38 6.11
CA ALA A 216 -26.70 -23.65 5.17
C ALA A 216 -25.86 -23.23 3.97
N SER A 217 -25.80 -24.13 3.00
CA SER A 217 -25.74 -23.80 1.59
C SER A 217 -26.90 -22.86 1.27
N ASN A 218 -26.60 -21.59 0.98
CA ASN A 218 -27.39 -20.75 0.08
C ASN A 218 -26.54 -19.52 -0.28
N ASP A 219 -25.98 -19.58 -1.49
CA ASP A 219 -25.31 -18.49 -2.18
C ASP A 219 -26.34 -17.41 -2.54
N ASN A 220 -26.65 -16.55 -1.58
CA ASN A 220 -27.23 -15.25 -1.89
C ASN A 220 -26.08 -14.26 -2.10
N HIS A 221 -25.96 -13.77 -3.33
CA HIS A 221 -25.04 -12.76 -3.85
C HIS A 221 -25.19 -11.35 -3.20
N GLY A 222 -25.59 -11.28 -1.94
CA GLY A 222 -25.56 -10.06 -1.14
C GLY A 222 -24.26 -9.99 -0.36
N GLN A 223 -23.62 -8.81 -0.32
CA GLN A 223 -22.45 -8.55 0.53
C GLN A 223 -22.71 -9.10 1.94
N SER A 224 -21.76 -9.89 2.45
CA SER A 224 -21.87 -10.39 3.81
C SER A 224 -21.98 -9.19 4.76
N PRO A 225 -22.72 -9.26 5.88
CA PRO A 225 -22.87 -8.13 6.81
C PRO A 225 -21.53 -7.72 7.46
N CYS A 226 -20.46 -8.44 7.16
CA CYS A 226 -19.10 -8.24 7.63
C CYS A 226 -18.22 -7.53 6.63
N GLU A 227 -18.62 -7.49 5.37
CA GLU A 227 -17.84 -6.95 4.28
C GLU A 227 -18.41 -5.60 3.87
N GLY A 228 -17.52 -4.65 3.64
CA GLY A 228 -17.85 -3.34 3.14
C GLY A 228 -16.86 -2.91 2.08
N SER A 229 -17.28 -1.96 1.25
CA SER A 229 -16.38 -1.20 0.41
C SER A 229 -16.69 0.28 0.53
N PHE A 230 -15.67 1.10 0.36
CA PHE A 230 -15.82 2.54 0.24
C PHE A 230 -14.90 3.06 -0.85
N VAL A 231 -15.23 4.24 -1.35
CA VAL A 231 -14.35 4.98 -2.24
C VAL A 231 -13.67 6.08 -1.45
N TYR A 232 -12.37 6.17 -1.66
CA TYR A 232 -11.56 7.26 -1.16
C TYR A 232 -11.12 8.17 -2.32
N VAL A 233 -11.25 9.47 -2.10
CA VAL A 233 -10.81 10.52 -3.01
C VAL A 233 -9.88 11.46 -2.27
N GLY A 234 -8.60 11.47 -2.62
CA GLY A 234 -7.61 12.28 -1.91
C GLY A 234 -6.17 11.99 -2.32
N ASP A 235 -5.24 12.55 -1.57
CA ASP A 235 -3.81 12.24 -1.68
C ASP A 235 -3.53 10.83 -1.14
N LEU A 236 -3.10 9.94 -2.03
CA LEU A 236 -2.80 8.55 -1.69
C LEU A 236 -1.58 8.44 -0.79
N LEU A 237 -0.59 9.32 -0.91
CA LEU A 237 0.65 9.20 -0.15
C LEU A 237 0.43 9.59 1.32
N SER A 238 -0.30 10.68 1.55
CA SER A 238 -0.69 11.11 2.89
C SER A 238 -1.58 10.06 3.57
N SER A 239 -2.59 9.54 2.85
CA SER A 239 -3.47 8.48 3.40
C SER A 239 -2.71 7.19 3.69
N ALA A 240 -1.81 6.74 2.80
CA ALA A 240 -1.03 5.53 2.98
C ALA A 240 -0.18 5.52 4.26
N ARG A 241 0.45 6.67 4.57
CA ARG A 241 1.35 6.82 5.72
C ARG A 241 0.63 7.10 7.03
N SER A 242 -0.64 7.49 6.96
CA SER A 242 -1.42 7.87 8.14
C SER A 242 -1.97 6.67 8.92
N VAL A 243 -2.03 5.47 8.32
CA VAL A 243 -2.64 4.28 8.94
C VAL A 243 -1.57 3.26 9.34
N MET A 244 -1.67 2.73 10.56
CA MET A 244 -0.84 1.61 10.99
C MET A 244 -1.52 0.28 10.66
N LEU A 245 -0.77 -0.58 9.97
CA LEU A 245 -1.25 -1.84 9.44
C LEU A 245 -0.39 -3.01 9.93
N SER A 246 -1.04 -4.15 10.18
CA SER A 246 -0.41 -5.42 10.54
C SER A 246 -0.84 -6.52 9.55
N PRO A 247 0.09 -7.36 9.06
CA PRO A 247 -0.26 -8.54 8.27
C PRO A 247 -0.79 -9.69 9.13
N TYR A 248 -0.85 -9.51 10.45
CA TYR A 248 -1.35 -10.48 11.42
C TYR A 248 -2.65 -9.99 12.04
N ARG A 249 -3.62 -10.89 12.08
CA ARG A 249 -4.93 -10.67 12.68
C ARG A 249 -5.19 -11.72 13.75
N PRO A 250 -5.64 -11.38 14.97
CA PRO A 250 -6.04 -12.38 15.96
C PRO A 250 -7.14 -13.33 15.44
N ARG A 251 -7.16 -14.58 15.89
CA ARG A 251 -8.25 -15.51 15.54
C ARG A 251 -9.54 -15.18 16.30
N TRP A 252 -9.41 -14.71 17.54
CA TRP A 252 -10.54 -14.48 18.44
C TRP A 252 -10.59 -13.05 18.96
N ALA A 253 -11.81 -12.54 19.18
CA ALA A 253 -12.03 -11.17 19.64
C ALA A 253 -11.40 -10.85 21.00
N PHE A 254 -11.26 -11.84 21.90
CA PHE A 254 -10.63 -11.60 23.22
C PHE A 254 -9.12 -11.34 23.13
N LEU A 255 -8.48 -11.72 22.01
CA LEU A 255 -7.06 -11.47 21.76
C LEU A 255 -6.77 -10.07 21.19
N LEU A 256 -7.78 -9.22 21.00
CA LEU A 256 -7.58 -7.87 20.46
C LEU A 256 -6.67 -7.00 21.34
N HIS A 257 -6.67 -7.22 22.66
CA HIS A 257 -5.73 -6.55 23.58
C HIS A 257 -4.26 -6.85 23.30
N ILE A 258 -3.98 -7.92 22.55
CA ILE A 258 -2.64 -8.39 22.21
C ILE A 258 -2.46 -8.30 20.68
N ALA A 259 -3.28 -7.52 19.96
CA ALA A 259 -3.22 -7.41 18.51
C ALA A 259 -1.88 -6.89 17.98
N ASP A 260 -1.19 -6.03 18.75
CA ASP A 260 0.09 -5.42 18.36
C ASP A 260 1.30 -6.30 18.66
N LEU A 261 1.13 -7.41 19.39
CA LEU A 261 2.23 -8.30 19.77
C LEU A 261 3.05 -8.82 18.58
N PRO A 262 2.44 -9.28 17.46
CA PRO A 262 3.19 -9.69 16.28
C PRO A 262 4.13 -8.60 15.76
N TYR A 263 3.64 -7.36 15.69
CA TYR A 263 4.41 -6.21 15.23
C TYR A 263 5.59 -5.91 16.17
N ILE A 264 5.33 -5.91 17.48
CA ILE A 264 6.38 -5.67 18.49
C ILE A 264 7.45 -6.76 18.40
N VAL A 265 7.03 -8.03 18.35
CA VAL A 265 7.95 -9.18 18.28
C VAL A 265 8.78 -9.12 16.99
N GLU A 266 8.17 -8.85 15.85
CA GLU A 266 8.88 -8.70 14.57
C GLU A 266 9.96 -7.60 14.64
N LYS A 267 9.59 -6.42 15.16
CA LYS A 267 10.50 -5.29 15.27
C LYS A 267 11.62 -5.54 16.28
N SER A 268 11.31 -6.15 17.42
CA SER A 268 12.29 -6.54 18.43
C SER A 268 13.26 -7.59 17.90
N LEU A 269 12.77 -8.64 17.22
CA LEU A 269 13.63 -9.66 16.61
C LEU A 269 14.52 -9.08 15.51
N SER A 270 13.95 -8.22 14.65
CA SER A 270 14.71 -7.52 13.63
C SER A 270 15.81 -6.64 14.25
N SER A 271 15.49 -5.88 15.28
CA SER A 271 16.46 -5.06 16.01
C SER A 271 17.55 -5.91 16.66
N LEU A 272 17.20 -7.00 17.33
CA LEU A 272 18.15 -7.94 17.94
C LEU A 272 19.09 -8.54 16.90
N LEU A 273 18.58 -8.91 15.72
CA LEU A 273 19.40 -9.41 14.62
C LEU A 273 20.38 -8.34 14.11
N HIS A 274 19.95 -7.09 13.95
CA HIS A 274 20.85 -6.00 13.56
C HIS A 274 21.94 -5.75 14.59
N VAL A 275 21.58 -5.69 15.88
CA VAL A 275 22.55 -5.50 16.97
C VAL A 275 23.52 -6.68 17.05
N SER A 276 23.02 -7.91 16.95
CA SER A 276 23.85 -9.12 16.95
C SER A 276 24.78 -9.17 15.74
N ALA A 277 24.32 -8.78 14.54
CA ALA A 277 25.14 -8.73 13.34
C ALA A 277 26.23 -7.65 13.46
N ALA A 278 25.87 -6.46 13.95
CA ALA A 278 26.83 -5.40 14.22
C ALA A 278 27.89 -5.83 15.24
N LEU A 279 27.47 -6.47 16.34
CA LEU A 279 28.37 -6.98 17.36
C LEU A 279 29.28 -8.10 16.81
N ALA A 280 28.74 -8.99 15.97
CA ALA A 280 29.54 -10.02 15.30
C ALA A 280 30.62 -9.41 14.39
N VAL A 281 30.28 -8.35 13.64
CA VAL A 281 31.26 -7.61 12.83
C VAL A 281 32.34 -6.98 13.73
N VAL A 282 31.95 -6.35 14.83
CA VAL A 282 32.90 -5.76 15.80
C VAL A 282 33.83 -6.83 16.40
N ASN A 283 33.30 -7.98 16.78
CA ASN A 283 34.08 -9.10 17.31
C ASN A 283 35.08 -9.67 16.29
N CYS A 284 34.74 -9.65 14.99
CA CYS A 284 35.62 -10.12 13.92
C CYS A 284 36.71 -9.12 13.52
N LEU A 285 36.61 -7.85 13.93
CA LEU A 285 37.59 -6.83 13.54
C LEU A 285 38.90 -7.01 14.32
N PRO A 286 40.07 -7.06 13.65
CA PRO A 286 41.37 -7.29 14.28
C PRO A 286 41.92 -6.05 15.01
N VAL A 287 41.06 -5.13 15.44
CA VAL A 287 41.41 -3.82 16.03
C VAL A 287 41.08 -3.74 17.51
N TYR A 288 39.97 -4.34 17.93
CA TYR A 288 39.42 -4.14 19.27
C TYR A 288 39.94 -5.15 20.30
N PHE A 289 40.97 -5.94 19.95
CA PHE A 289 41.51 -7.01 20.80
C PHE A 289 40.42 -8.02 21.27
N LEU A 290 39.43 -8.25 20.40
CA LEU A 290 38.42 -9.29 20.54
C LEU A 290 38.86 -10.52 19.74
N ASP A 291 37.93 -11.33 19.25
CA ASP A 291 38.25 -12.57 18.52
C ASP A 291 38.90 -12.35 17.13
N GLY A 292 38.84 -11.12 16.59
CA GLY A 292 39.29 -10.81 15.24
C GLY A 292 40.77 -11.05 14.96
N GLU A 293 41.66 -10.82 15.92
CA GLU A 293 43.10 -11.08 15.75
C GLU A 293 43.38 -12.59 15.67
N ALA A 294 42.74 -13.38 16.52
CA ALA A 294 42.84 -14.84 16.51
C ALA A 294 42.20 -15.48 15.27
N ILE A 295 41.05 -14.94 14.80
CA ILE A 295 40.41 -15.36 13.56
C ILE A 295 41.31 -15.07 12.35
N LEU A 296 41.95 -13.89 12.32
CA LEU A 296 42.88 -13.53 11.25
C LEU A 296 44.14 -14.40 11.27
N GLU A 297 44.69 -14.70 12.45
CA GLU A 297 45.86 -15.56 12.59
C GLU A 297 45.56 -17.00 12.14
N THR A 298 44.43 -17.57 12.60
CA THR A 298 44.03 -18.93 12.24
C THR A 298 43.71 -19.08 10.76
N THR A 299 43.01 -18.11 10.15
CA THR A 299 42.74 -18.11 8.70
C THR A 299 44.02 -18.00 7.87
N LEU A 300 44.99 -17.17 8.29
CA LEU A 300 46.30 -17.09 7.65
C LEU A 300 47.16 -18.36 7.83
N CYS A 301 47.00 -19.08 8.93
CA CYS A 301 47.64 -20.38 9.15
C CYS A 301 47.02 -21.47 8.28
N TYR A 302 45.71 -21.45 8.07
CA TYR A 302 45.01 -22.41 7.21
C TYR A 302 45.34 -22.19 5.73
N LEU A 303 45.48 -20.93 5.31
CA LEU A 303 45.98 -20.55 4.00
C LEU A 303 47.50 -20.78 3.94
N ALA A 304 47.91 -22.03 3.65
CA ALA A 304 49.30 -22.50 3.59
C ALA A 304 50.22 -21.80 2.55
N TRP A 305 49.75 -20.70 1.95
CA TRP A 305 50.44 -19.93 0.93
C TRP A 305 51.51 -18.99 1.52
N PHE A 306 51.37 -18.59 2.78
CA PHE A 306 52.23 -17.55 3.38
C PHE A 306 53.28 -18.10 4.34
N THR A 307 54.51 -17.64 4.21
CA THR A 307 55.57 -17.93 5.20
C THR A 307 55.31 -17.21 6.53
N ARG A 308 55.80 -17.77 7.65
CA ARG A 308 55.62 -17.21 9.01
C ARG A 308 56.11 -15.76 9.19
N SER A 309 57.03 -15.31 8.33
CA SER A 309 57.49 -13.92 8.26
C SER A 309 56.50 -13.02 7.52
N GLN A 310 55.91 -13.51 6.42
CA GLN A 310 54.88 -12.80 5.66
C GLN A 310 53.57 -12.70 6.46
N GLN A 311 53.15 -13.76 7.15
CA GLN A 311 51.96 -13.75 8.01
C GLN A 311 52.04 -12.63 9.07
N ARG A 312 53.18 -12.49 9.75
CA ARG A 312 53.40 -11.40 10.73
C ARG A 312 53.37 -10.00 10.12
N LYS A 313 53.82 -9.84 8.87
CA LYS A 313 53.73 -8.55 8.15
C LYS A 313 52.28 -8.25 7.77
N ILE A 314 51.55 -9.24 7.25
CA ILE A 314 50.13 -9.12 6.87
C ILE A 314 49.30 -8.75 8.09
N LEU A 315 49.48 -9.43 9.22
CA LEU A 315 48.75 -9.16 10.46
C LEU A 315 48.97 -7.71 10.94
N LYS A 316 50.22 -7.23 10.92
CA LYS A 316 50.56 -5.83 11.25
C LYS A 316 49.90 -4.83 10.31
N VAL A 317 49.92 -5.09 9.00
CA VAL A 317 49.32 -4.20 7.99
C VAL A 317 47.80 -4.19 8.14
N CYS A 318 47.15 -5.35 8.24
CA CYS A 318 45.71 -5.46 8.45
C CYS A 318 45.26 -4.73 9.71
N ARG A 319 45.99 -4.88 10.81
CA ARG A 319 45.70 -4.15 12.06
C ARG A 319 45.81 -2.64 11.85
N SER A 320 46.90 -2.16 11.26
CA SER A 320 47.09 -0.73 10.99
C SER A 320 46.01 -0.15 10.07
N VAL A 321 45.69 -0.85 8.98
CA VAL A 321 44.65 -0.43 8.02
C VAL A 321 43.29 -0.35 8.73
N TRP A 322 42.90 -1.37 9.49
CA TRP A 322 41.63 -1.35 10.20
C TRP A 322 41.58 -0.32 11.32
N THR A 323 42.68 -0.02 12.01
CA THR A 323 42.71 1.07 13.00
C THR A 323 42.44 2.42 12.35
N VAL A 324 43.04 2.69 11.19
CA VAL A 324 42.82 3.95 10.45
C VAL A 324 41.37 4.03 9.95
N LEU A 325 40.82 2.95 9.39
CA LEU A 325 39.42 2.88 8.98
C LEU A 325 38.46 3.10 10.16
N SER A 326 38.71 2.46 11.30
CA SER A 326 37.92 2.63 12.51
C SER A 326 37.91 4.10 12.96
N ILE A 327 39.08 4.74 13.04
CA ILE A 327 39.20 6.17 13.39
C ILE A 327 38.39 7.02 12.40
N ILE A 328 38.55 6.81 11.09
CA ILE A 328 37.80 7.56 10.07
C ILE A 328 36.28 7.39 10.25
N THR A 329 35.82 6.15 10.50
CA THR A 329 34.39 5.88 10.71
C THR A 329 33.85 6.53 11.97
N PHE A 330 34.56 6.44 13.10
CA PHE A 330 34.14 7.09 14.35
C PHE A 330 34.19 8.61 14.25
N SER A 331 35.22 9.17 13.62
CA SER A 331 35.27 10.61 13.35
C SER A 331 34.07 11.04 12.51
N ARG A 332 33.74 10.31 11.43
CA ARG A 332 32.54 10.62 10.64
C ARG A 332 31.27 10.56 11.47
N ILE A 333 31.05 9.50 12.25
CA ILE A 333 29.86 9.38 13.11
C ILE A 333 29.77 10.57 14.07
N PHE A 334 30.88 10.92 14.73
CA PHE A 334 30.95 12.04 15.66
C PHE A 334 30.67 13.41 14.99
N PHE A 335 31.24 13.63 13.81
CA PHE A 335 30.98 14.85 13.03
C PHE A 335 29.52 14.92 12.56
N TYR A 336 28.93 13.80 12.12
CA TYR A 336 27.52 13.76 11.72
C TYR A 336 26.57 13.95 12.90
N SER A 337 26.85 13.36 14.07
CA SER A 337 26.03 13.57 15.27
C SER A 337 26.13 15.01 15.78
N ALA A 338 27.35 15.59 15.79
CA ALA A 338 27.54 16.98 16.19
C ALA A 338 26.89 17.98 15.21
N ALA A 339 26.89 17.69 13.90
CA ALA A 339 26.21 18.51 12.90
C ALA A 339 24.68 18.46 12.99
N LEU A 340 24.12 17.33 13.43
CA LEU A 340 22.68 17.20 13.70
C LEU A 340 22.25 17.99 14.94
N ASP A 341 23.07 18.02 16.01
CA ASP A 341 22.80 18.83 17.20
C ASP A 341 22.87 20.34 16.91
N TYR A 342 23.73 20.78 15.99
CA TYR A 342 23.83 22.20 15.59
C TYR A 342 22.73 22.66 14.61
N SER A 343 21.93 21.75 14.04
CA SER A 343 20.81 22.09 13.15
C SER A 343 19.47 22.21 13.89
N PHE A 344 19.46 22.05 15.22
CA PHE A 344 18.28 22.11 16.09
C PHE A 344 18.33 23.24 17.14
N VAL A 345 19.26 24.20 17.01
CA VAL A 345 19.31 25.45 17.80
C VAL A 345 18.96 26.65 16.95
#